data_AF-A0A8S3D9U4-F1
#
_entry.id   AF-A0A8S3D9U4-F1
#
_cell.length_a   1.000
_cell.length_b   1.000
_cell.length_c   1.000
_cell.angle_alpha   90.00
_cell.angle_beta   90.00
_cell.angle_gamma   90.00
#
_symmetry.space_group_name_H-M   'P 1'
#
loop_
_entity.id
_entity.type
_entity.pdbx_description
1 polymer ?
#
loop_
_entity_poly.entity_id
_entity_poly.type
_entity_poly.pdbx_seq_one_letter_code
_entity_poly.pdbx_strand_id
1 'polypeptide(L)'
;MEKCERNRRIKQCVSEKLDLRLILDENSFAIINDIAQTTNVSIDYIFLTTIVTLCHWTMGASLKGAQAYNTPLILFGILCGGSGSKKSAPIRIVKEACEAVEALDGIPVNKSSINASVNMESLCCELEKQPNLLQLWDELAVFLGIFGSTRIDRAAYDRGLMCEFYSPTGIVRRQLVTRHNVMIKPRLNIIAAGHPKRTIECLSGKIQK
;
A
#
# COMPACT_ATOMS: atom_id res chain seq x y z
N MET A 1 -31.14 18.20 -8.89
CA MET A 1 -30.19 18.40 -10.01
C MET A 1 -28.73 18.36 -9.54
N GLU A 2 -28.34 19.07 -8.48
CA GLU A 2 -26.94 19.14 -7.99
C GLU A 2 -26.25 17.78 -7.73
N LYS A 3 -26.96 16.78 -7.20
CA LYS A 3 -26.39 15.44 -6.93
C LYS A 3 -25.99 14.71 -8.23
N CYS A 4 -26.68 14.97 -9.33
CA CYS A 4 -26.41 14.37 -10.63
C CYS A 4 -25.18 15.01 -11.29
N GLU A 5 -25.08 16.34 -11.23
CA GLU A 5 -23.91 17.10 -11.70
C GLU A 5 -22.65 16.81 -10.88
N ARG A 6 -22.77 16.71 -9.55
CA ARG A 6 -21.66 16.31 -8.68
C ARG A 6 -21.15 14.91 -9.02
N ASN A 7 -22.05 13.94 -9.21
CA ASN A 7 -21.69 12.59 -9.63
C ASN A 7 -21.07 12.56 -11.04
N ARG A 8 -21.51 13.44 -11.96
CA ARG A 8 -20.95 13.56 -13.31
C ARG A 8 -19.53 14.13 -13.27
N ARG A 9 -19.28 15.18 -12.47
CA ARG A 9 -17.94 15.76 -12.25
C ARG A 9 -16.99 14.78 -11.56
N ILE A 10 -17.45 14.05 -10.54
CA ILE A 10 -16.65 13.00 -9.89
C ILE A 10 -16.28 11.90 -10.90
N LYS A 11 -17.24 11.45 -11.72
CA LYS A 11 -16.95 10.49 -12.80
C LYS A 11 -15.95 11.02 -13.82
N GLN A 12 -16.04 12.31 -14.15
CA GLN A 12 -15.15 12.95 -15.13
C GLN A 12 -13.71 13.08 -14.59
N CYS A 13 -13.52 13.52 -13.34
CA CYS A 13 -12.21 13.52 -12.67
C CYS A 13 -11.63 12.11 -12.46
N VAL A 14 -12.47 11.09 -12.29
CA VAL A 14 -12.04 9.68 -12.15
C VAL A 14 -11.73 9.05 -13.52
N SER A 15 -12.21 9.61 -14.63
CA SER A 15 -12.06 9.05 -15.98
C SER A 15 -10.90 9.64 -16.79
N GLU A 16 -10.25 10.69 -16.30
CA GLU A 16 -9.05 11.22 -16.96
C GLU A 16 -7.94 10.19 -16.81
N LYS A 17 -7.64 9.49 -17.92
CA LYS A 17 -6.48 8.63 -17.99
C LYS A 17 -5.25 9.50 -17.78
N LEU A 18 -4.49 9.17 -16.74
CA LEU A 18 -3.20 9.78 -16.49
C LEU A 18 -2.29 9.45 -17.66
N ASP A 19 -1.87 10.45 -18.45
CA ASP A 19 -0.87 10.23 -19.48
C ASP A 19 0.49 10.09 -18.81
N LEU A 20 0.92 8.84 -18.61
CA LEU A 20 2.18 8.51 -17.96
C LEU A 20 3.40 9.08 -18.69
N ARG A 21 3.28 9.41 -19.99
CA ARG A 21 4.35 10.06 -20.76
C ARG A 21 4.63 11.49 -20.31
N LEU A 22 3.68 12.10 -19.59
CA LEU A 22 3.86 13.43 -19.00
C LEU A 22 4.54 13.39 -17.62
N ILE A 23 4.71 12.20 -17.05
CA ILE A 23 5.19 11.99 -15.67
C ILE A 23 6.52 11.25 -15.65
N LEU A 24 6.69 10.30 -16.56
CA LEU A 24 7.88 9.46 -16.70
C LEU A 24 8.73 9.94 -17.87
N ASP A 25 10.05 9.80 -17.73
CA ASP A 25 10.94 9.87 -18.88
C ASP A 25 10.69 8.68 -19.83
N GLU A 26 11.18 8.80 -21.07
CA GLU A 26 10.96 7.82 -22.14
C GLU A 26 11.43 6.41 -21.76
N ASN A 27 12.56 6.28 -21.05
CA ASN A 27 13.11 4.98 -20.67
C ASN A 27 12.26 4.33 -19.58
N SER A 28 11.91 5.09 -18.53
CA SER A 28 11.04 4.60 -17.46
C SER A 28 9.67 4.19 -17.97
N PHE A 29 9.10 4.96 -18.90
CA PHE A 29 7.84 4.62 -19.55
C PHE A 29 7.97 3.33 -20.38
N ALA A 30 9.03 3.19 -21.17
CA ALA A 30 9.25 2.00 -22.00
C ALA A 30 9.36 0.73 -21.15
N ILE A 31 10.08 0.75 -20.03
CA ILE A 31 10.21 -0.38 -19.10
C ILE A 31 8.85 -0.77 -18.53
N ILE A 32 8.09 0.21 -18.00
CA ILE A 32 6.77 -0.05 -17.41
C ILE A 32 5.79 -0.58 -18.46
N ASN A 33 5.82 -0.03 -19.68
CA ASN A 33 4.99 -0.49 -20.76
C ASN A 33 5.35 -1.91 -21.22
N ASP A 34 6.64 -2.24 -21.30
CA ASP A 34 7.11 -3.59 -21.64
C ASP A 34 6.65 -4.65 -20.62
N ILE A 35 6.77 -4.35 -19.32
CA ILE A 35 6.26 -5.21 -18.25
C ILE A 35 4.75 -5.39 -18.39
N ALA A 36 4.01 -4.31 -18.61
CA ALA A 36 2.55 -4.33 -18.77
C ALA A 36 2.12 -5.20 -19.97
N GLN A 37 2.81 -5.07 -21.11
CA GLN A 37 2.53 -5.86 -22.32
C GLN A 37 2.87 -7.34 -22.11
N THR A 38 4.06 -7.65 -21.59
CA THR A 38 4.53 -9.03 -21.39
C THR A 38 3.68 -9.79 -20.38
N THR A 39 3.25 -9.13 -19.31
CA THR A 39 2.39 -9.74 -18.28
C THR A 39 0.89 -9.65 -18.62
N ASN A 40 0.55 -8.89 -19.66
CA ASN A 40 -0.82 -8.55 -20.04
C ASN A 40 -1.60 -8.02 -18.82
N VAL A 41 -1.03 -7.03 -18.14
CA VAL A 41 -1.56 -6.33 -16.96
C VAL A 41 -1.72 -4.85 -17.30
N SER A 42 -2.69 -4.16 -16.69
CA SER A 42 -2.85 -2.71 -16.92
C SER A 42 -1.58 -1.95 -16.56
N ILE A 43 -1.14 -1.08 -17.47
CA ILE A 43 0.02 -0.19 -17.26
C ILE A 43 -0.16 0.69 -16.02
N ASP A 44 -1.39 1.11 -15.71
CA ASP A 44 -1.71 1.90 -14.52
C ASP A 44 -1.44 1.14 -13.22
N TYR A 45 -1.70 -0.17 -13.23
CA TYR A 45 -1.44 -1.00 -12.07
C TYR A 45 0.05 -1.20 -11.87
N ILE A 46 0.80 -1.49 -12.94
CA ILE A 46 2.26 -1.60 -12.88
C ILE A 46 2.84 -0.29 -12.36
N PHE A 47 2.50 0.84 -13.00
CA PHE A 47 2.96 2.17 -12.61
C PHE A 47 2.73 2.48 -11.12
N LEU A 48 1.49 2.32 -10.63
CA LEU A 48 1.19 2.60 -9.22
C LEU A 48 2.04 1.74 -8.28
N THR A 49 2.14 0.43 -8.56
CA THR A 49 2.94 -0.47 -7.73
C THR A 49 4.43 -0.15 -7.78
N THR A 50 4.96 0.25 -8.93
CA THR A 50 6.34 0.70 -9.11
C THR A 50 6.61 1.95 -8.28
N ILE A 51 5.74 2.96 -8.31
CA ILE A 51 5.93 4.19 -7.53
C ILE A 51 5.93 3.91 -6.03
N VAL A 52 4.97 3.12 -5.53
CA VAL A 52 4.94 2.75 -4.09
C VAL A 52 6.20 1.98 -3.69
N THR A 53 6.65 1.06 -4.54
CA THR A 53 7.84 0.25 -4.31
C THR A 53 9.10 1.10 -4.33
N LEU A 54 9.27 1.97 -5.33
CA LEU A 54 10.39 2.90 -5.39
C LEU A 54 10.40 3.83 -4.19
N CYS A 55 9.26 4.36 -3.78
CA CYS A 55 9.17 5.19 -2.57
C CYS A 55 9.58 4.42 -1.32
N HIS A 56 9.25 3.13 -1.22
CA HIS A 56 9.70 2.25 -0.14
C HIS A 56 11.23 2.02 -0.16
N TRP A 57 11.82 1.80 -1.32
CA TRP A 57 13.26 1.56 -1.45
C TRP A 57 14.11 2.82 -1.31
N THR A 58 13.58 3.95 -1.76
CA THR A 58 14.23 5.26 -1.70
C THR A 58 13.99 5.98 -0.37
N MET A 59 13.48 5.29 0.65
CA MET A 59 13.27 5.87 1.98
C MET A 59 14.59 6.35 2.59
N GLY A 60 14.80 7.67 2.61
CA GLY A 60 16.03 8.34 3.02
C GLY A 60 16.79 9.01 1.87
N ALA A 61 16.42 8.74 0.62
CA ALA A 61 16.87 9.50 -0.53
C ALA A 61 16.10 10.82 -0.64
N SER A 62 16.81 11.87 -1.01
CA SER A 62 16.24 13.20 -1.24
C SER A 62 15.50 13.22 -2.59
N LEU A 63 14.19 12.95 -2.58
CA LEU A 63 13.37 13.14 -3.77
C LEU A 63 13.26 14.65 -4.06
N LYS A 64 13.77 15.12 -5.21
CA LYS A 64 13.80 16.56 -5.57
C LYS A 64 12.45 17.28 -5.46
N GLY A 65 11.33 16.58 -5.62
CA GLY A 65 9.98 17.13 -5.42
C GLY A 65 9.45 17.00 -3.98
N ALA A 66 10.00 16.11 -3.18
CA ALA A 66 9.66 15.94 -1.77
C ALA A 66 10.63 16.66 -0.82
N GLN A 67 11.70 17.30 -1.33
CA GLN A 67 12.68 18.04 -0.52
C GLN A 67 12.06 19.14 0.36
N ALA A 68 10.93 19.72 -0.05
CA ALA A 68 10.19 20.67 0.78
C ALA A 68 9.59 20.01 2.04
N TYR A 69 9.35 18.71 1.99
CA TYR A 69 8.87 17.89 3.09
C TYR A 69 10.10 17.13 3.62
N ASN A 70 10.74 17.63 4.68
CA ASN A 70 11.82 16.94 5.41
C ASN A 70 11.39 15.59 6.05
N THR A 71 10.30 15.00 5.56
CA THR A 71 9.67 13.78 5.99
C THR A 71 9.73 12.73 4.88
N PRO A 72 10.09 11.48 5.22
CA PRO A 72 10.02 10.36 4.30
C PRO A 72 8.58 10.14 3.82
N LEU A 73 8.42 9.91 2.52
CA LEU A 73 7.13 9.68 1.90
C LEU A 73 6.63 8.26 2.21
N ILE A 74 5.40 8.14 2.73
CA ILE A 74 4.70 6.87 2.90
C ILE A 74 3.52 6.84 1.93
N LEU A 75 3.47 5.81 1.09
CA LEU A 75 2.45 5.67 0.07
C LEU A 75 1.58 4.43 0.29
N PHE A 76 0.28 4.60 0.02
CA PHE A 76 -0.72 3.53 -0.01
C PHE A 76 -1.26 3.43 -1.44
N GLY A 77 -0.87 2.38 -2.16
CA GLY A 77 -1.40 2.06 -3.47
C GLY A 77 -2.60 1.13 -3.35
N ILE A 78 -3.75 1.53 -3.91
CA ILE A 78 -4.94 0.68 -3.97
C ILE A 78 -5.24 0.34 -5.43
N LEU A 79 -5.16 -0.95 -5.76
CA LEU A 79 -5.48 -1.51 -7.07
C LEU A 79 -6.94 -1.97 -7.08
N CYS A 80 -7.82 -1.17 -7.66
CA CYS A 80 -9.24 -1.51 -7.78
C CYS A 80 -9.56 -2.08 -9.17
N GLY A 81 -10.14 -3.28 -9.21
CA GLY A 81 -10.57 -3.91 -10.46
C GLY A 81 -11.55 -5.06 -10.26
N GLY A 82 -12.38 -5.29 -11.27
CA GLY A 82 -13.35 -6.39 -11.29
C GLY A 82 -12.68 -7.77 -11.23
N SER A 83 -13.49 -8.82 -11.15
CA SER A 83 -12.99 -10.19 -11.32
C SER A 83 -12.32 -10.35 -12.69
N GLY A 84 -11.16 -11.01 -12.73
CA GLY A 84 -10.40 -11.21 -13.97
C GLY A 84 -9.56 -10.00 -14.42
N SER A 85 -9.58 -8.87 -13.71
CA SER A 85 -8.80 -7.66 -14.08
C SER A 85 -7.29 -7.78 -13.87
N LYS A 86 -6.80 -8.94 -13.38
CA LYS A 86 -5.41 -9.19 -13.01
C LYS A 86 -4.81 -8.19 -12.00
N LYS A 87 -5.63 -7.52 -11.17
CA LYS A 87 -5.17 -6.60 -10.11
C LYS A 87 -4.18 -7.23 -9.11
N SER A 88 -4.20 -8.56 -8.98
CA SER A 88 -3.31 -9.34 -8.12
C SER A 88 -1.94 -9.60 -8.74
N ALA A 89 -1.81 -9.54 -10.08
CA ALA A 89 -0.56 -9.82 -10.77
C ALA A 89 0.57 -8.80 -10.44
N PRO A 90 0.32 -7.47 -10.42
CA PRO A 90 1.31 -6.49 -9.98
C PRO A 90 1.90 -6.77 -8.60
N ILE A 91 1.10 -7.28 -7.66
CA ILE A 91 1.57 -7.61 -6.30
C ILE A 91 2.65 -8.71 -6.36
N ARG A 92 2.44 -9.74 -7.18
CA ARG A 92 3.42 -10.83 -7.36
C ARG A 92 4.69 -10.33 -8.05
N ILE A 93 4.53 -9.56 -9.13
CA ILE A 93 5.65 -8.95 -9.87
C ILE A 93 6.52 -8.11 -8.92
N VAL A 94 5.91 -7.27 -8.10
CA VAL A 94 6.64 -6.45 -7.12
C VAL A 94 7.30 -7.32 -6.05
N LYS A 95 6.64 -8.37 -5.57
CA LYS A 95 7.24 -9.24 -4.56
C LYS A 95 8.49 -9.93 -5.09
N GLU A 96 8.40 -10.51 -6.28
CA GLU A 96 9.54 -11.16 -6.95
C GLU A 96 10.68 -10.16 -7.18
N ALA A 97 10.36 -8.94 -7.62
CA ALA A 97 11.36 -7.88 -7.78
C ALA A 97 12.02 -7.49 -6.45
N CYS A 98 11.25 -7.38 -5.36
CA CYS A 98 11.80 -7.09 -4.05
C CYS A 98 12.72 -8.22 -3.56
N GLU A 99 12.34 -9.48 -3.75
CA GLU A 99 13.17 -10.64 -3.38
C GLU A 99 14.48 -10.67 -4.16
N ALA A 100 14.44 -10.34 -5.46
CA ALA A 100 15.64 -10.23 -6.27
C ALA A 100 16.57 -9.14 -5.76
N VAL A 101 16.04 -7.95 -5.43
CA VAL A 101 16.83 -6.84 -4.86
C VAL A 101 17.40 -7.22 -3.49
N GLU A 102 16.59 -7.82 -2.62
CA GLU A 102 17.02 -8.28 -1.29
C GLU A 102 18.16 -9.31 -1.38
N ALA A 103 18.06 -10.25 -2.33
CA ALA A 103 19.10 -11.24 -2.58
C ALA A 103 20.38 -10.62 -3.16
N LEU A 104 20.26 -9.67 -4.09
CA LEU A 104 21.40 -8.96 -4.68
C LEU A 104 22.15 -8.11 -3.65
N ASP A 105 21.42 -7.43 -2.76
CA ASP A 105 21.99 -6.55 -1.72
C ASP A 105 22.40 -7.32 -0.44
N GLY A 106 22.17 -8.64 -0.40
CA GLY A 106 22.49 -9.47 0.77
C GLY A 106 21.70 -9.09 2.03
N ILE A 107 20.46 -8.61 1.87
CA ILE A 107 19.63 -8.17 2.98
C ILE A 107 19.11 -9.40 3.75
N PRO A 108 19.45 -9.56 5.05
CA PRO A 108 19.15 -10.78 5.80
C PRO A 108 17.69 -10.91 6.24
N VAL A 109 16.89 -9.84 6.10
CA VAL A 109 15.49 -9.79 6.52
C VAL A 109 14.67 -9.15 5.42
N ASN A 110 13.67 -9.88 4.91
CA ASN A 110 12.77 -9.40 3.87
C ASN A 110 12.15 -8.05 4.29
N LYS A 111 12.26 -7.06 3.41
CA LYS A 111 11.62 -5.74 3.51
C LYS A 111 10.23 -5.72 2.90
N SER A 112 9.84 -6.81 2.24
CA SER A 112 8.52 -7.00 1.63
C SER A 112 7.87 -8.33 2.04
N SER A 113 6.56 -8.33 2.28
CA SER A 113 5.79 -9.56 2.53
C SER A 113 4.37 -9.49 1.96
N ILE A 114 3.84 -10.64 1.51
CA ILE A 114 2.47 -10.78 1.00
C ILE A 114 1.58 -11.33 2.11
N ASN A 115 0.55 -10.57 2.50
CA ASN A 115 -0.51 -11.01 3.42
C ASN A 115 -0.01 -11.72 4.71
N ALA A 116 1.22 -11.51 5.15
CA ALA A 116 1.83 -12.29 6.24
C ALA A 116 1.19 -11.94 7.60
N SER A 117 0.68 -10.71 7.72
CA SER A 117 0.13 -10.19 8.96
C SER A 117 -1.40 -10.31 9.05
N VAL A 118 -1.94 -11.52 9.26
CA VAL A 118 -3.41 -11.75 9.36
C VAL A 118 -4.14 -10.92 10.44
N ASN A 119 -3.42 -10.31 11.38
CA ASN A 119 -3.95 -9.39 12.38
C ASN A 119 -2.92 -8.30 12.74
N MET A 120 -3.34 -7.32 13.55
CA MET A 120 -2.48 -6.20 13.95
C MET A 120 -1.27 -6.61 14.78
N GLU A 121 -1.41 -7.66 15.60
CA GLU A 121 -0.32 -8.14 16.43
C GLU A 121 0.80 -8.75 15.59
N SER A 122 0.45 -9.56 14.58
CA SER A 122 1.39 -10.04 13.57
C SER A 122 2.08 -8.88 12.86
N LEU A 123 1.35 -7.84 12.47
CA LEU A 123 1.92 -6.65 11.82
C LEU A 123 2.90 -5.90 12.72
N CYS A 124 2.55 -5.70 13.99
CA CYS A 124 3.44 -5.06 14.96
C CYS A 124 4.69 -5.89 15.23
N CYS A 125 4.61 -7.22 15.17
CA CYS A 125 5.76 -8.11 15.31
C CYS A 125 6.67 -8.06 14.07
N GLU A 126 6.12 -7.94 12.87
CA GLU A 126 6.91 -7.73 11.65
C GLU A 126 7.60 -6.36 11.68
N LEU A 127 6.88 -5.30 12.05
CA LEU A 127 7.42 -3.93 12.13
C LEU A 127 8.46 -3.76 13.24
N GLU A 128 8.43 -4.57 14.29
CA GLU A 128 9.48 -4.62 15.32
C GLU A 128 10.78 -5.20 14.76
N LYS A 129 10.69 -6.25 13.93
CA LYS A 129 11.86 -6.90 13.30
C LYS A 129 12.39 -6.08 12.12
N GLN A 130 11.48 -5.48 11.36
CA GLN A 130 11.74 -4.74 10.14
C GLN A 130 10.97 -3.41 10.19
N PRO A 131 11.59 -2.31 10.67
CA PRO A 131 10.89 -1.04 10.85
C PRO A 131 10.48 -0.39 9.52
N ASN A 132 11.04 -0.80 8.38
CA ASN A 132 10.62 -0.35 7.06
C ASN A 132 10.06 -1.54 6.28
N LEU A 133 8.73 -1.63 6.20
CA LEU A 133 8.04 -2.78 5.63
C LEU A 133 7.12 -2.36 4.47
N LEU A 134 7.24 -3.06 3.35
CA LEU A 134 6.29 -3.03 2.25
C LEU A 134 5.33 -4.22 2.41
N GLN A 135 4.10 -3.93 2.81
CA GLN A 135 3.05 -4.93 2.91
C GLN A 135 2.24 -5.00 1.62
N LEU A 136 2.13 -6.21 1.08
CA LEU A 136 1.41 -6.49 -0.15
C LEU A 136 0.14 -7.29 0.16
N TRP A 137 -1.01 -6.69 -0.12
CA TRP A 137 -2.33 -7.20 0.24
C TRP A 137 -3.13 -7.58 -0.99
N ASP A 138 -3.35 -8.88 -1.22
CA ASP A 138 -4.14 -9.29 -2.40
C ASP A 138 -5.66 -9.08 -2.21
N GLU A 139 -6.08 -8.80 -0.99
CA GLU A 139 -7.46 -8.46 -0.66
C GLU A 139 -7.52 -7.27 0.32
N LEU A 140 -7.90 -6.11 -0.21
CA LEU A 140 -8.04 -4.85 0.52
C LEU A 140 -9.02 -4.98 1.69
N ALA A 141 -10.07 -5.82 1.56
CA ALA A 141 -11.00 -6.03 2.66
C ALA A 141 -10.33 -6.65 3.89
N VAL A 142 -9.32 -7.51 3.71
CA VAL A 142 -8.55 -8.10 4.82
C VAL A 142 -7.70 -7.02 5.49
N PHE A 143 -6.97 -6.24 4.69
CA PHE A 143 -6.21 -5.09 5.17
C PHE A 143 -7.09 -4.12 5.99
N LEU A 144 -8.21 -3.68 5.42
CA LEU A 144 -9.13 -2.77 6.09
C LEU A 144 -9.78 -3.42 7.32
N GLY A 145 -9.98 -4.74 7.34
CA GLY A 145 -10.47 -5.47 8.51
C GLY A 145 -9.50 -5.42 9.71
N ILE A 146 -8.20 -5.41 9.45
CA ILE A 146 -7.16 -5.30 10.49
C ILE A 146 -7.20 -3.93 11.17
N PHE A 147 -7.48 -2.86 10.41
CA PHE A 147 -7.58 -1.48 10.90
C PHE A 147 -9.01 -1.02 11.21
N GLY A 148 -10.02 -1.88 10.96
CA GLY A 148 -11.43 -1.52 10.92
C GLY A 148 -12.35 -2.36 11.82
N SER A 149 -11.82 -3.27 12.62
CA SER A 149 -12.64 -4.04 13.57
C SER A 149 -12.98 -3.23 14.81
N THR A 150 -14.08 -2.49 14.75
CA THR A 150 -14.90 -2.20 15.93
C THR A 150 -15.47 -3.53 16.45
N ARG A 151 -14.67 -4.33 17.15
CA ARG A 151 -15.23 -5.27 18.12
C ARG A 151 -15.25 -4.55 19.45
N ILE A 152 -16.47 -4.09 19.77
CA ILE A 152 -16.96 -3.73 21.10
C ILE A 152 -16.89 -5.00 21.96
N ASP A 153 -15.67 -5.45 22.27
CA ASP A 153 -15.30 -6.28 23.42
C ASP A 153 -13.84 -6.72 23.30
N ARG A 154 -13.00 -6.02 24.08
CA ARG A 154 -11.70 -6.41 24.65
C ARG A 154 -10.41 -6.46 23.81
N ALA A 155 -10.40 -6.19 22.50
CA ALA A 155 -9.12 -6.00 21.77
C ALA A 155 -9.28 -5.21 20.45
N ALA A 156 -10.01 -4.10 20.46
CA ALA A 156 -10.09 -3.24 19.27
C ALA A 156 -8.77 -2.47 19.08
N TYR A 157 -8.08 -2.71 17.97
CA TYR A 157 -6.94 -1.90 17.58
C TYR A 157 -7.44 -0.54 17.09
N ASP A 158 -6.99 0.52 17.73
CA ASP A 158 -7.37 1.90 17.40
C ASP A 158 -6.87 2.27 15.99
N ARG A 159 -7.73 2.91 15.21
CA ARG A 159 -7.38 3.54 13.93
C ARG A 159 -6.20 4.51 14.08
N GLY A 160 -5.98 5.05 15.28
CA GLY A 160 -4.80 5.86 15.64
C GLY A 160 -3.46 5.17 15.37
N LEU A 161 -3.39 3.84 15.35
CA LEU A 161 -2.16 3.10 15.04
C LEU A 161 -1.73 3.28 13.57
N MET A 162 -2.68 3.44 12.63
CA MET A 162 -2.33 3.79 11.25
C MET A 162 -1.65 5.14 11.17
N CYS A 163 -2.13 6.12 11.95
CA CYS A 163 -1.53 7.44 12.00
C CYS A 163 -0.09 7.39 12.54
N GLU A 164 0.18 6.53 13.51
CA GLU A 164 1.54 6.32 14.05
C GLU A 164 2.50 5.66 13.06
N PHE A 165 2.00 4.73 12.22
CA PHE A 165 2.80 4.17 11.12
C PHE A 165 3.00 5.16 9.97
N TYR A 166 2.07 6.10 9.78
CA TYR A 166 2.14 7.12 8.73
C TYR A 166 3.08 8.29 9.06
N SER A 167 3.16 8.67 10.33
CA SER A 167 3.99 9.77 10.80
C SER A 167 4.73 9.37 12.07
N PRO A 168 5.68 8.42 11.99
CA PRO A 168 6.39 7.95 13.17
C PRO A 168 7.24 9.08 13.76
N THR A 169 6.85 9.56 14.93
CA THR A 169 7.58 10.62 15.67
C THR A 169 8.83 10.09 16.38
N GLY A 170 9.06 8.78 16.37
CA GLY A 170 10.16 8.14 17.06
C GLY A 170 9.83 6.71 17.42
N ILE A 171 9.50 6.46 18.68
CA ILE A 171 9.25 5.12 19.21
C ILE A 171 7.75 4.92 19.34
N VAL A 172 7.22 3.84 18.76
CA VAL A 172 5.85 3.39 18.96
C VAL A 172 5.85 2.24 19.96
N ARG A 173 5.20 2.44 21.10
CA ARG A 173 5.06 1.43 22.16
C ARG A 173 3.63 0.95 22.22
N ARG A 174 3.42 -0.35 22.13
CA ARG A 174 2.07 -0.95 22.18
C ARG A 174 2.06 -2.17 23.07
N GLN A 175 1.05 -2.20 23.95
CA GLN A 175 0.68 -3.41 24.65
C GLN A 175 -0.23 -4.23 23.74
N LEU A 176 0.30 -5.33 23.23
CA LEU A 176 -0.50 -6.34 22.53
C LEU A 176 -1.07 -7.33 23.56
N VAL A 177 -1.95 -8.22 23.10
CA VAL A 177 -2.56 -9.25 23.94
C VAL A 177 -1.49 -10.16 24.54
N THR A 178 -0.46 -10.53 23.76
CA THR A 178 0.56 -11.49 24.20
C THR A 178 1.82 -10.85 24.79
N ARG A 179 2.18 -9.61 24.40
CA ARG A 179 3.42 -8.96 24.85
C ARG A 179 3.44 -7.45 24.63
N HIS A 180 4.47 -6.80 25.18
CA HIS A 180 4.79 -5.41 24.88
C HIS A 180 5.69 -5.31 23.65
N ASN A 181 5.26 -4.60 22.62
CA ASN A 181 6.06 -4.33 21.42
C ASN A 181 6.62 -2.91 21.46
N VAL A 182 7.90 -2.79 21.11
CA VAL A 182 8.58 -1.51 20.93
C VAL A 182 9.10 -1.43 19.51
N MET A 183 8.48 -0.57 18.70
CA MET A 183 8.89 -0.33 17.32
C MET A 183 9.63 1.00 17.22
N ILE A 184 10.81 1.00 16.59
CA ILE A 184 11.62 2.20 16.42
C ILE A 184 11.41 2.73 15.00
N LYS A 185 10.76 3.89 14.91
CA LYS A 185 10.40 4.58 13.68
C LYS A 185 9.72 3.66 12.66
N PRO A 186 8.66 2.90 13.05
CA PRO A 186 8.00 1.97 12.13
C PRO A 186 7.37 2.72 10.97
N ARG A 187 7.48 2.15 9.78
CA ARG A 187 6.95 2.69 8.54
C ARG A 187 6.41 1.58 7.69
N LEU A 188 5.22 1.83 7.18
CA LEU A 188 4.41 0.85 6.50
C LEU A 188 3.96 1.41 5.16
N ASN A 189 4.62 0.98 4.08
CA ASN A 189 4.12 1.19 2.72
C ASN A 189 3.21 0.02 2.35
N ILE A 190 2.17 0.30 1.57
CA ILE A 190 1.14 -0.70 1.29
C ILE A 190 0.77 -0.67 -0.17
N ILE A 191 0.68 -1.87 -0.75
CA ILE A 191 -0.02 -2.11 -2.00
C ILE A 191 -1.15 -3.07 -1.70
N ALA A 192 -2.38 -2.69 -2.00
CA ALA A 192 -3.55 -3.53 -1.75
C ALA A 192 -4.44 -3.65 -2.98
N ALA A 193 -4.85 -4.87 -3.34
CA ALA A 193 -5.78 -5.14 -4.42
C ALA A 193 -7.19 -5.37 -3.87
N GLY A 194 -8.21 -4.82 -4.52
CA GLY A 194 -9.59 -4.95 -4.05
C GLY A 194 -10.63 -4.90 -5.17
N HIS A 195 -11.80 -5.45 -4.91
CA HIS A 195 -12.95 -5.29 -5.80
C HIS A 195 -13.61 -3.92 -5.55
N PRO A 196 -13.88 -3.10 -6.57
CA PRO A 196 -14.39 -1.72 -6.39
C PRO A 196 -15.60 -1.62 -5.46
N LYS A 197 -16.58 -2.51 -5.62
CA LYS A 197 -17.78 -2.57 -4.76
C LYS A 197 -17.43 -2.79 -3.29
N ARG A 198 -16.60 -3.80 -2.99
CA ARG A 198 -16.16 -4.12 -1.62
C ARG A 198 -15.31 -2.99 -1.03
N THR A 199 -14.41 -2.41 -1.83
CA THR A 199 -13.63 -1.25 -1.42
C THR A 199 -14.53 -0.09 -0.97
N ILE A 200 -15.56 0.24 -1.76
CA ILE A 200 -16.52 1.28 -1.41
C ILE A 200 -17.30 0.93 -0.14
N GLU A 201 -17.76 -0.31 0.00
CA GLU A 201 -18.48 -0.79 1.19
C GLU A 201 -17.62 -0.67 2.46
N CYS A 202 -16.36 -1.12 2.40
CA CYS A 202 -15.41 -1.03 3.51
C CYS A 202 -15.11 0.44 3.87
N LEU A 203 -14.84 1.30 2.88
CA LEU A 203 -14.53 2.72 3.12
C LEU A 203 -15.73 3.53 3.59
N SER A 204 -16.94 3.17 3.17
CA SER A 204 -18.17 3.87 3.58
C SER A 204 -18.74 3.37 4.90
N GLY A 205 -18.13 2.34 5.52
CA GLY A 205 -18.64 1.71 6.75
C GLY A 205 -19.94 0.94 6.55
N LYS A 206 -20.36 0.71 5.30
CA LYS A 206 -21.60 0.00 4.94
C LYS A 206 -21.30 -1.47 4.65
N ILE A 207 -20.63 -2.15 5.57
CA ILE A 207 -20.44 -3.59 5.46
C ILE A 207 -21.81 -4.23 5.67
N GLN A 208 -22.49 -4.60 4.58
CA GLN A 208 -23.68 -5.44 4.64
C GLN A 208 -23.23 -6.82 5.10
N LYS A 209 -23.74 -7.25 6.26
CA LYS A 209 -23.63 -8.63 6.75
C LYS A 209 -24.30 -9.59 5.79
#